data_AF-A0A8T5SMD8-F1
#
_entry.id   AF-A0A8T5SMD8-F1
#
_cell.length_a   1.000
_cell.length_b   1.000
_cell.length_c   1.000
_cell.angle_alpha   90.00
_cell.angle_beta   90.00
_cell.angle_gamma   90.00
#
_symmetry.space_group_name_H-M   'P 1'
#
loop_
_entity.id
_entity.type
_entity.pdbx_description
1 polymer ?
#
loop_
_entity_poly.entity_id
_entity_poly.type
_entity_poly.pdbx_seq_one_letter_code
_entity_poly.pdbx_strand_id
1 'polypeptide(L)'
;MITNERSQNVIVTLVIIVALVSSVFLVSNAQYYGGSYILAETLEVNVMETKVSGINHENESVYPGLSFTFNFHTDAKISGNVRVKFIGAAVYLNNEKLTYTAFSRTIPDEFQNLYPDYNRNFTLGRTISTTEDRNIVLQADNTSSWNWFLIFRYYYISFDIPESITWRFLDFNYTGLTTFL
;
A
#
# COMPACT_ATOMS: atom_id res chain seq x y z
N MET A 1 57.16 -43.18 1.62
CA MET A 1 56.39 -42.07 1.02
C MET A 1 54.90 -42.41 1.14
N ILE A 2 54.34 -42.30 2.34
CA ILE A 2 52.92 -42.61 2.64
C ILE A 2 52.48 -41.59 3.68
N THR A 3 52.28 -40.34 3.28
CA THR A 3 51.70 -39.30 4.15
C THR A 3 51.55 -38.01 3.34
N ASN A 4 50.52 -37.92 2.49
CA ASN A 4 49.98 -36.60 2.14
C ASN A 4 48.56 -36.61 1.54
N GLU A 5 48.02 -37.77 1.17
CA GLU A 5 46.67 -37.85 0.58
C GLU A 5 45.56 -37.58 1.61
N ARG A 6 45.75 -37.97 2.88
CA ARG A 6 44.72 -37.73 3.92
C ARG A 6 44.49 -36.25 4.19
N SER A 7 45.55 -35.44 4.28
CA SER A 7 45.44 -34.00 4.52
C SER A 7 44.84 -33.28 3.31
N GLN A 8 45.20 -33.69 2.09
CA GLN A 8 44.62 -33.16 0.85
C GLN A 8 43.13 -33.49 0.73
N ASN A 9 42.72 -34.72 1.04
CA ASN A 9 41.31 -35.13 1.02
C ASN A 9 40.46 -34.34 2.04
N VAL A 10 41.02 -34.02 3.21
CA VAL A 10 40.36 -33.17 4.21
C VAL A 10 40.19 -31.74 3.72
N ILE A 11 41.21 -31.15 3.08
CA ILE A 11 41.14 -29.81 2.49
C ILE A 11 40.07 -29.76 1.40
N VAL A 12 40.06 -30.74 0.48
CA VAL A 12 39.05 -30.84 -0.59
C VAL A 12 37.64 -30.93 -0.01
N THR A 13 37.45 -31.76 1.03
CA THR A 13 36.14 -31.90 1.69
C THR A 13 35.68 -30.60 2.33
N LEU A 14 36.58 -29.87 3.00
CA LEU A 14 36.28 -28.57 3.59
C LEU A 14 35.91 -27.51 2.53
N VAL A 15 36.64 -27.46 1.41
CA VAL A 15 36.33 -26.54 0.31
C VAL A 15 34.95 -26.83 -0.30
N ILE A 16 34.57 -28.10 -0.46
CA ILE A 16 33.24 -28.48 -0.94
C ILE A 16 32.16 -28.03 0.05
N ILE A 17 32.35 -28.26 1.35
CA ILE A 17 31.39 -27.84 2.39
C ILE A 17 31.22 -26.32 2.37
N VAL A 18 32.33 -25.57 2.33
CA VAL A 18 32.29 -24.10 2.25
C VAL A 18 31.57 -23.65 0.98
N ALA A 19 31.88 -24.25 -0.17
CA ALA A 19 31.22 -23.91 -1.43
C ALA A 19 29.70 -24.17 -1.39
N LEU A 20 29.26 -25.29 -0.81
CA LEU A 20 27.84 -25.62 -0.66
C LEU A 20 27.15 -24.63 0.28
N VAL A 21 27.73 -24.35 1.44
CA VAL A 21 27.19 -23.40 2.41
C VAL A 21 27.10 -22.00 1.79
N SER A 22 28.16 -21.52 1.15
CA SER A 22 28.17 -20.23 0.45
C SER A 22 27.13 -20.17 -0.67
N SER A 23 26.94 -21.26 -1.42
CA SER A 23 25.92 -21.33 -2.49
C SER A 23 24.50 -21.23 -1.93
N VAL A 24 24.21 -21.91 -0.81
CA VAL A 24 22.91 -21.81 -0.13
C VAL A 24 22.66 -20.39 0.37
N PHE A 25 23.65 -19.75 0.98
CA PHE A 25 23.54 -18.35 1.40
C PHE A 25 23.30 -17.40 0.22
N LEU A 26 24.00 -17.61 -0.90
CA LEU A 26 23.85 -16.78 -2.09
C LEU A 26 22.46 -16.92 -2.71
N VAL A 27 21.95 -18.16 -2.85
CA VAL A 27 20.61 -18.42 -3.36
C VAL A 27 19.54 -17.82 -2.43
N SER A 28 19.68 -18.00 -1.12
CA SER A 28 18.75 -17.46 -0.12
C SER A 28 18.69 -15.92 -0.20
N ASN A 29 19.84 -15.26 -0.27
CA ASN A 29 19.90 -13.81 -0.43
C ASN A 29 19.28 -13.37 -1.75
N ALA A 30 19.62 -14.02 -2.86
CA ALA A 30 19.05 -13.69 -4.17
C ALA A 30 17.52 -13.84 -4.19
N GLN A 31 16.98 -14.89 -3.56
CA GLN A 31 15.54 -15.10 -3.40
C GLN A 31 14.90 -14.03 -2.52
N TYR A 32 15.52 -13.65 -1.41
CA TYR A 32 15.03 -12.59 -0.53
C TYR A 32 14.96 -11.23 -1.24
N TYR A 33 16.04 -10.84 -1.93
CA TYR A 33 16.08 -9.57 -2.66
C TYR A 33 15.10 -9.58 -3.84
N GLY A 34 15.16 -10.63 -4.67
CA GLY A 34 14.28 -10.79 -5.83
C GLY A 34 12.81 -10.84 -5.43
N GLY A 35 12.46 -11.61 -4.39
CA GLY A 35 11.10 -11.72 -3.89
C GLY A 35 10.54 -10.40 -3.35
N SER A 36 11.37 -9.58 -2.71
CA SER A 36 10.93 -8.25 -2.25
C SER A 36 10.64 -7.31 -3.43
N TYR A 37 11.45 -7.35 -4.49
CA TYR A 37 11.17 -6.56 -5.69
C TYR A 37 9.90 -7.02 -6.38
N ILE A 38 9.70 -8.33 -6.53
CA ILE A 38 8.48 -8.90 -7.13
C ILE A 38 7.24 -8.50 -6.31
N LEU A 39 7.27 -8.63 -4.97
CA LEU A 39 6.17 -8.22 -4.10
C LEU A 39 5.81 -6.74 -4.26
N ALA A 40 6.82 -5.87 -4.38
CA ALA A 40 6.60 -4.44 -4.56
C ALA A 40 6.11 -4.08 -5.97
N GLU A 41 6.56 -4.82 -7.00
CA GLU A 41 6.21 -4.60 -8.40
C GLU A 41 4.78 -5.06 -8.71
N THR A 42 4.36 -6.22 -8.17
CA THR A 42 3.02 -6.77 -8.40
C THR A 42 2.00 -6.32 -7.36
N LEU A 43 2.33 -5.33 -6.52
CA LEU A 43 1.37 -4.73 -5.61
C LEU A 43 0.41 -3.82 -6.39
N GLU A 44 -0.80 -4.32 -6.59
CA GLU A 44 -1.93 -3.60 -7.14
C GLU A 44 -2.74 -2.94 -6.03
N VAL A 45 -3.28 -1.75 -6.33
CA VAL A 45 -4.20 -1.05 -5.43
C VAL A 45 -5.45 -0.67 -6.20
N ASN A 46 -6.60 -1.04 -5.68
CA ASN A 46 -7.90 -0.81 -6.29
C ASN A 46 -8.84 -0.07 -5.33
N VAL A 47 -9.69 0.81 -5.86
CA VAL A 47 -10.77 1.43 -5.07
C VAL A 47 -11.92 0.42 -4.96
N MET A 48 -12.32 0.10 -3.73
CA MET A 48 -13.39 -0.85 -3.46
C MET A 48 -14.72 -0.15 -3.17
N GLU A 49 -14.67 0.92 -2.38
CA GLU A 49 -15.89 1.54 -1.85
C GLU A 49 -15.68 3.03 -1.54
N THR A 50 -16.71 3.82 -1.82
CA THR A 50 -16.81 5.23 -1.40
C THR A 50 -18.09 5.42 -0.59
N LYS A 51 -17.96 6.00 0.60
CA LYS A 51 -19.09 6.33 1.47
C LYS A 51 -19.16 7.81 1.74
N VAL A 52 -20.38 8.32 1.69
CA VAL A 52 -20.72 9.67 2.15
C VAL A 52 -21.80 9.51 3.21
N SER A 53 -21.62 10.13 4.36
CA SER A 53 -22.55 10.03 5.49
C SER A 53 -22.88 11.40 6.08
N GLY A 54 -24.01 11.53 6.75
CA GLY A 54 -24.35 12.75 7.49
C GLY A 54 -24.57 13.97 6.58
N ILE A 55 -25.13 13.77 5.40
CA ILE A 55 -25.60 14.84 4.53
C ILE A 55 -26.86 15.45 5.15
N ASN A 56 -26.83 16.75 5.46
CA ASN A 56 -28.01 17.46 5.97
C ASN A 56 -28.03 18.89 5.40
N HIS A 57 -29.02 19.15 4.53
CA HIS A 57 -29.22 20.45 3.88
C HIS A 57 -29.85 21.50 4.79
N GLU A 58 -30.55 21.08 5.85
CA GLU A 58 -31.30 21.95 6.76
C GLU A 58 -30.49 22.38 7.99
N ASN A 59 -29.38 21.68 8.29
CA ASN A 59 -28.55 21.95 9.46
C ASN A 59 -27.10 22.27 9.07
N GLU A 60 -26.73 23.55 9.18
CA GLU A 60 -25.38 24.05 8.89
C GLU A 60 -24.31 23.58 9.89
N SER A 61 -24.71 23.07 11.05
CA SER A 61 -23.78 22.53 12.07
C SER A 61 -23.40 21.06 11.82
N VAL A 62 -24.03 20.38 10.86
CA VAL A 62 -23.70 18.99 10.49
C VAL A 62 -22.79 18.99 9.27
N TYR A 63 -21.64 18.36 9.42
CA TYR A 63 -20.64 18.20 8.36
C TYR A 63 -20.62 16.76 7.84
N PRO A 64 -20.62 16.55 6.52
CA PRO A 64 -20.59 15.19 5.95
C PRO A 64 -19.29 14.44 6.28
N GLY A 65 -19.43 13.14 6.49
CA GLY A 65 -18.33 12.18 6.56
C GLY A 65 -18.03 11.59 5.18
N LEU A 66 -16.75 11.51 4.81
CA LEU A 66 -16.28 10.84 3.61
C LEU A 66 -15.39 9.67 3.99
N SER A 67 -15.54 8.54 3.30
CA SER A 67 -14.69 7.36 3.53
C SER A 67 -14.43 6.60 2.24
N PHE A 68 -13.16 6.28 2.00
CA PHE A 68 -12.68 5.58 0.81
C PHE A 68 -11.95 4.30 1.23
N THR A 69 -12.36 3.16 0.71
CA THR A 69 -11.73 1.87 0.97
C THR A 69 -10.93 1.43 -0.24
N PHE A 70 -9.65 1.14 -0.02
CA PHE A 70 -8.70 0.67 -1.02
C PHE A 70 -8.31 -0.77 -0.71
N ASN A 71 -8.32 -1.62 -1.72
CA ASN A 71 -7.77 -2.97 -1.65
C ASN A 71 -6.33 -2.97 -2.12
N PHE A 72 -5.44 -3.53 -1.32
CA PHE A 72 -4.05 -3.79 -1.65
C PHE A 72 -3.92 -5.28 -1.93
N HIS A 73 -3.51 -5.63 -3.15
CA HIS A 73 -3.42 -7.00 -3.61
C HIS A 73 -2.09 -7.27 -4.30
N THR A 74 -1.49 -8.43 -4.06
CA THR A 74 -0.43 -8.99 -4.91
C THR A 74 -0.67 -10.48 -5.08
N ASP A 75 -0.42 -10.99 -6.27
CA ASP A 75 -0.46 -12.40 -6.64
C ASP A 75 0.91 -13.09 -6.53
N ALA A 76 1.92 -12.38 -6.02
CA ALA A 76 3.28 -12.88 -5.88
C ALA A 76 3.29 -14.17 -5.05
N LYS A 77 3.96 -15.20 -5.58
CA LYS A 77 4.14 -16.49 -4.90
C LYS A 77 5.44 -16.58 -4.10
N ILE A 78 6.29 -15.56 -4.21
CA ILE A 78 7.63 -15.53 -3.62
C ILE A 78 7.62 -14.56 -2.44
N SER A 79 8.24 -14.99 -1.35
CA SER A 79 8.39 -14.16 -0.15
C SER A 79 9.51 -13.14 -0.30
N GLY A 80 9.39 -12.04 0.43
CA GLY A 80 10.39 -10.99 0.54
C GLY A 80 10.10 -10.15 1.76
N ASN A 81 10.68 -8.96 1.81
CA ASN A 81 10.47 -8.00 2.88
C ASN A 81 10.14 -6.64 2.31
N VAL A 82 8.84 -6.38 2.22
CA VAL A 82 8.26 -5.10 1.81
C VAL A 82 7.24 -4.70 2.85
N ARG A 83 7.33 -3.44 3.30
CA ARG A 83 6.42 -2.88 4.30
C ARG A 83 5.74 -1.63 3.80
N VAL A 84 4.42 -1.69 3.61
CA VAL A 84 3.61 -0.51 3.31
C VAL A 84 3.35 0.22 4.63
N LYS A 85 3.90 1.43 4.78
CA LYS A 85 3.88 2.16 6.06
C LYS A 85 2.85 3.28 6.10
N PHE A 86 2.51 3.83 4.94
CA PHE A 86 1.63 4.98 4.87
C PHE A 86 0.81 4.92 3.59
N ILE A 87 -0.42 5.39 3.74
CA ILE A 87 -1.35 5.61 2.64
C ILE A 87 -1.96 7.00 2.78
N GLY A 88 -2.31 7.60 1.66
CA GLY A 88 -3.11 8.81 1.64
C GLY A 88 -3.75 9.08 0.28
N ALA A 89 -4.67 10.04 0.24
CA ALA A 89 -5.36 10.44 -0.96
C ALA A 89 -5.59 11.95 -0.94
N ALA A 90 -5.41 12.60 -2.09
CA ALA A 90 -6.05 13.87 -2.38
C ALA A 90 -7.35 13.60 -3.11
N VAL A 91 -8.44 14.19 -2.63
CA VAL A 91 -9.80 13.92 -3.10
C VAL A 91 -10.32 15.13 -3.85
N TYR A 92 -10.88 14.89 -5.03
CA TYR A 92 -11.61 15.87 -5.81
C TYR A 92 -13.01 15.33 -6.05
N LEU A 93 -14.01 16.19 -5.90
CA LEU A 93 -15.40 15.92 -6.18
C LEU A 93 -15.87 16.92 -7.23
N ASN A 94 -16.38 16.44 -8.37
CA ASN A 94 -16.84 17.29 -9.48
C ASN A 94 -15.79 18.33 -9.93
N ASN A 95 -14.53 17.92 -10.00
CA ASN A 95 -13.35 18.75 -10.34
C ASN A 95 -12.93 19.77 -9.27
N GLU A 96 -13.61 19.82 -8.13
CA GLU A 96 -13.23 20.68 -7.01
C GLU A 96 -12.43 19.88 -5.98
N LYS A 97 -11.29 20.43 -5.58
CA LYS A 97 -10.40 19.80 -4.61
C LYS A 97 -10.99 19.95 -3.21
N LEU A 98 -11.12 18.84 -2.48
CA LEU A 98 -11.44 18.89 -1.06
C LEU A 98 -10.16 19.24 -0.29
N THR A 99 -10.12 20.45 0.26
CA THR A 99 -8.84 21.17 0.38
C THR A 99 -8.12 20.95 1.72
N TYR A 100 -8.83 20.62 2.80
CA TYR A 100 -8.27 20.87 4.15
C TYR A 100 -7.97 19.67 5.04
N THR A 101 -8.22 18.44 4.60
CA THR A 101 -7.75 17.27 5.35
C THR A 101 -7.14 16.22 4.45
N ALA A 102 -5.85 15.94 4.68
CA ALA A 102 -5.22 14.80 4.03
C ALA A 102 -5.90 13.52 4.53
N PHE A 103 -6.70 12.90 3.66
CA PHE A 103 -7.11 11.51 3.83
C PHE A 103 -5.83 10.71 3.89
N SER A 104 -5.38 10.36 5.08
CA SER A 104 -4.06 9.74 5.26
C SER A 104 -4.01 8.99 6.56
N ARG A 105 -3.18 7.94 6.57
CA ARG A 105 -3.02 7.05 7.71
C ARG A 105 -1.67 6.35 7.64
N THR A 106 -1.03 6.24 8.80
CA THR A 106 0.06 5.28 9.01
C THR A 106 -0.54 3.89 9.23
N ILE A 107 -0.03 2.91 8.49
CA ILE A 107 -0.47 1.52 8.61
C ILE A 107 0.09 0.92 9.91
N PRO A 108 -0.75 0.31 10.76
CA PRO A 108 -0.28 -0.38 11.98
C PRO A 108 0.72 -1.49 11.64
N ASP A 109 1.71 -1.70 12.50
CA ASP A 109 2.86 -2.58 12.25
C ASP A 109 2.45 -4.01 11.84
N GLU A 110 1.37 -4.53 12.42
CA GLU A 110 0.82 -5.86 12.13
C GLU A 110 0.29 -6.02 10.70
N PHE A 111 0.01 -4.92 9.99
CA PHE A 111 -0.51 -4.91 8.63
C PHE A 111 0.48 -4.41 7.58
N GLN A 112 1.67 -3.95 8.00
CA GLN A 112 2.65 -3.35 7.08
C GLN A 112 3.26 -4.39 6.14
N ASN A 113 3.56 -5.59 6.63
CA ASN A 113 4.28 -6.62 5.87
C ASN A 113 3.44 -7.17 4.72
N LEU A 114 3.97 -7.07 3.50
CA LEU A 114 3.46 -7.81 2.35
C LEU A 114 3.92 -9.26 2.43
N TYR A 115 2.99 -10.18 2.23
CA TYR A 115 3.23 -11.61 2.16
C TYR A 115 2.70 -12.16 0.83
N PRO A 116 3.11 -13.36 0.40
CA PRO A 116 2.57 -13.97 -0.81
C PRO A 116 1.03 -14.03 -0.78
N ASP A 117 0.37 -13.70 -1.89
CA ASP A 117 -1.10 -13.61 -1.97
C ASP A 117 -1.72 -12.58 -1.01
N TYR A 118 -1.00 -11.50 -0.71
CA TYR A 118 -1.51 -10.40 0.11
C TYR A 118 -2.82 -9.86 -0.50
N ASN A 119 -3.83 -9.68 0.35
CA ASN A 119 -5.11 -9.11 -0.01
C ASN A 119 -5.73 -8.46 1.23
N ARG A 120 -5.65 -7.12 1.31
CA ARG A 120 -6.14 -6.37 2.48
C ARG A 120 -6.81 -5.07 2.08
N ASN A 121 -7.85 -4.72 2.82
CA ASN A 121 -8.55 -3.45 2.66
C ASN A 121 -8.06 -2.44 3.70
N PHE A 122 -7.85 -1.22 3.25
CA PHE A 122 -7.57 -0.07 4.10
C PHE A 122 -8.55 1.04 3.81
N THR A 123 -9.13 1.59 4.88
CA THR A 123 -10.10 2.67 4.79
C THR A 123 -9.48 3.99 5.24
N LEU A 124 -9.62 5.00 4.39
CA LEU A 124 -9.33 6.40 4.68
C LEU A 124 -10.64 7.14 4.85
N GLY A 125 -10.99 7.49 6.09
CA GLY A 125 -12.24 8.18 6.40
C GLY A 125 -12.00 9.44 7.23
N ARG A 126 -12.82 10.48 6.99
CA ARG A 126 -12.80 11.73 7.74
C ARG A 126 -14.10 12.51 7.59
N THR A 127 -14.47 13.23 8.66
CA THR A 127 -15.51 14.26 8.60
C THR A 127 -14.94 15.55 8.04
N ILE A 128 -15.67 16.16 7.11
CA ILE A 128 -15.34 17.46 6.56
C ILE A 128 -15.35 18.51 7.68
N SER A 129 -14.44 19.47 7.63
CA SER A 129 -14.28 20.49 8.68
C SER A 129 -14.46 21.92 8.18
N THR A 130 -14.73 22.12 6.88
CA THR A 130 -14.85 23.46 6.28
C THR A 130 -16.20 23.62 5.61
N THR A 131 -16.74 24.84 5.65
CA THR A 131 -18.01 25.18 4.99
C THR A 131 -17.89 25.07 3.47
N GLU A 132 -16.72 25.39 2.91
CA GLU A 132 -16.40 25.24 1.48
C GLU A 132 -16.58 23.78 1.03
N ASP A 133 -15.82 22.85 1.64
CA ASP A 133 -15.88 21.42 1.29
C ASP A 133 -17.28 20.84 1.57
N ARG A 134 -17.98 21.32 2.61
CA ARG A 134 -19.38 20.94 2.89
C ARG A 134 -20.29 21.34 1.73
N ASN A 135 -20.18 22.56 1.23
CA ASN A 135 -21.01 23.05 0.14
C ASN A 135 -20.77 22.27 -1.16
N ILE A 136 -19.52 21.88 -1.44
CA ILE A 136 -19.18 21.01 -2.59
C ILE A 136 -19.95 19.68 -2.49
N VAL A 137 -19.96 19.04 -1.31
CA VAL A 137 -20.69 17.78 -1.09
C VAL A 137 -22.21 17.97 -1.17
N LEU A 138 -22.75 19.04 -0.58
CA LEU A 138 -24.19 19.32 -0.68
C LEU A 138 -24.62 19.63 -2.12
N GLN A 139 -23.79 20.31 -2.89
CA GLN A 139 -24.05 20.57 -4.30
C GLN A 139 -24.03 19.27 -5.13
N ALA A 140 -23.07 18.39 -4.87
CA ALA A 140 -23.02 17.06 -5.48
C ALA A 140 -24.29 16.25 -5.17
N ASP A 141 -24.77 16.30 -3.92
CA ASP A 141 -26.00 15.63 -3.50
C ASP A 141 -27.25 16.22 -4.18
N ASN A 142 -27.40 17.55 -4.16
CA ASN A 142 -28.53 18.26 -4.79
C ASN A 142 -28.61 18.02 -6.31
N THR A 143 -27.47 17.89 -6.98
CA THR A 143 -27.39 17.64 -8.42
C THR A 143 -27.33 16.15 -8.77
N SER A 144 -27.25 15.27 -7.77
CA SER A 144 -26.99 13.83 -7.95
C SER A 144 -25.75 13.53 -8.82
N SER A 145 -24.78 14.45 -8.85
CA SER A 145 -23.55 14.32 -9.62
C SER A 145 -22.39 13.98 -8.70
N TRP A 146 -21.94 12.72 -8.76
CA TRP A 146 -20.82 12.21 -7.95
C TRP A 146 -19.69 11.76 -8.86
N ASN A 147 -18.86 12.70 -9.27
CA ASN A 147 -17.62 12.41 -10.00
C ASN A 147 -16.42 12.49 -9.05
N TRP A 148 -15.83 11.35 -8.74
CA TRP A 148 -14.70 11.24 -7.84
C TRP A 148 -13.40 11.14 -8.62
N PHE A 149 -12.47 12.03 -8.29
CA PHE A 149 -11.08 11.93 -8.75
C PHE A 149 -10.16 11.88 -7.54
N LEU A 150 -9.43 10.77 -7.39
CA LEU A 150 -8.55 10.51 -6.25
C LEU A 150 -7.11 10.40 -6.74
N ILE A 151 -6.23 11.21 -6.17
CA ILE A 151 -4.78 11.02 -6.29
C ILE A 151 -4.34 10.26 -5.04
N PHE A 152 -4.32 8.93 -5.15
CA PHE A 152 -3.87 8.05 -4.08
C PHE A 152 -2.35 8.00 -4.06
N ARG A 153 -1.77 7.97 -2.86
CA ARG A 153 -0.34 7.83 -2.65
C ARG A 153 -0.08 6.86 -1.52
N TYR A 154 1.00 6.10 -1.66
CA TYR A 154 1.51 5.28 -0.58
C TYR A 154 3.03 5.23 -0.66
N TYR A 155 3.67 4.87 0.44
CA TYR A 155 5.07 4.48 0.38
C TYR A 155 5.29 3.15 1.08
N TYR A 156 6.29 2.46 0.58
CA TYR A 156 6.80 1.24 1.18
C TYR A 156 8.30 1.34 1.39
N ILE A 157 8.80 0.51 2.29
CA ILE A 157 10.23 0.24 2.45
C ILE A 157 10.49 -1.21 2.05
N SER A 158 11.61 -1.45 1.38
CA SER A 158 12.12 -2.79 1.12
C SER A 158 13.34 -3.08 2.00
N PHE A 159 13.54 -4.35 2.34
CA PHE A 159 14.73 -4.83 3.06
C PHE A 159 14.96 -4.27 4.47
N ASP A 160 13.96 -3.62 5.07
CA ASP A 160 14.09 -2.90 6.37
C ASP A 160 15.18 -1.82 6.40
N ILE A 161 15.55 -1.29 5.25
CA ILE A 161 16.54 -0.20 5.14
C ILE A 161 15.80 1.14 5.14
N PRO A 162 16.09 2.09 6.05
CA PRO A 162 15.40 3.38 6.10
C PRO A 162 15.48 4.19 4.79
N GLU A 163 16.55 4.00 4.02
CA GLU A 163 16.79 4.69 2.74
C GLU A 163 16.03 4.08 1.55
N SER A 164 15.33 2.95 1.73
CA SER A 164 14.59 2.29 0.65
C SER A 164 13.16 2.80 0.45
N ILE A 165 12.81 3.94 1.05
CA ILE A 165 11.48 4.54 0.92
C ILE A 165 11.19 4.81 -0.55
N THR A 166 10.19 4.13 -1.08
CA THR A 166 9.70 4.33 -2.44
C THR A 166 8.26 4.81 -2.40
N TRP A 167 8.00 5.96 -3.02
CA TRP A 167 6.66 6.51 -3.18
C TRP A 167 5.99 6.02 -4.47
N ARG A 168 4.69 5.77 -4.39
CA ARG A 168 3.82 5.44 -5.51
C ARG A 168 2.61 6.36 -5.49
N PHE A 169 2.20 6.76 -6.68
CA PHE A 169 1.04 7.62 -6.92
C PHE A 169 0.15 6.92 -7.93
N LEU A 170 -1.14 6.88 -7.65
CA LEU A 170 -2.17 6.24 -8.47
C LEU A 170 -3.35 7.18 -8.60
N ASP A 171 -3.81 7.36 -9.82
CA ASP A 171 -4.96 8.21 -10.12
C ASP A 171 -6.18 7.34 -10.35
N PHE A 172 -7.24 7.58 -9.58
CA PHE A 172 -8.53 6.92 -9.76
C PHE A 172 -9.56 7.96 -10.19
N ASN A 173 -10.28 7.66 -11.27
CA ASN A 173 -11.38 8.49 -11.77
C ASN A 173 -12.59 7.59 -11.98
N TYR A 174 -13.68 7.87 -11.28
CA TYR A 174 -14.89 7.07 -11.41
C TYR A 174 -16.15 7.85 -11.04
N THR A 175 -17.22 7.48 -11.73
CA THR A 175 -18.58 7.93 -11.50
C THR A 175 -19.38 6.72 -11.01
N GLY A 176 -19.41 6.43 -9.70
CA GLY A 176 -20.16 5.27 -9.20
C GLY A 176 -19.82 4.76 -7.80
N LEU A 177 -20.77 3.98 -7.24
CA LEU A 177 -20.83 3.39 -5.88
C LEU A 177 -20.49 4.36 -4.74
N THR A 178 -21.24 5.46 -4.68
CA THR A 178 -21.35 6.23 -3.44
C THR A 178 -22.48 5.63 -2.60
N THR A 179 -22.11 4.95 -1.52
CA THR A 179 -23.08 4.42 -0.56
C THR A 179 -23.41 5.52 0.45
N PHE A 180 -24.70 5.83 0.59
CA PHE A 180 -25.21 6.79 1.57
C PHE A 180 -25.56 6.08 2.88
N LEU A 181 -25.10 6.63 4.00
CA LEU A 181 -25.43 6.18 5.36
C LEU A 181 -25.94 7.34 6.22
#